data_AF-A0A0K8JG25-F1
#
_entry.id   AF-A0A0K8JG25-F1
#
_cell.length_a   1.000
_cell.length_b   1.000
_cell.length_c   1.000
_cell.angle_alpha   90.00
_cell.angle_beta   90.00
_cell.angle_gamma   90.00
#
_symmetry.space_group_name_H-M   'P 1'
#
loop_
_entity.id
_entity.type
_entity.pdbx_description
1 polymer ?
#
loop_
_entity_poly.entity_id
_entity_poly.type
_entity_poly.pdbx_seq_one_letter_code
_entity_poly.pdbx_strand_id
1 'polypeptide(L)'
;MHVLLIFIDGVGLGENNSAVNPFARYSMPLFQKIFGGSLTRSLGKVIQSGGCLVPTDAGLGVTGLPQSASGQTTLFTGINAARVMGMHVHAFPGPRLAELIAEAGIMKRLLARGFQVTSANMYAPDYMNLVAARKRRHAATTLVVLTAGQPLRSSGICLTEKRYIRILRMKCCNYPVLKKYRLFLRSWQGNGCWSLPGSIILLYLNIFKRTGAAINRIGSRLK
;
A
#
# COMPACT_ATOMS: atom_id res chain seq x y z
N MET A 1 -6.70 17.83 -10.58
CA MET A 1 -7.11 16.49 -10.06
C MET A 1 -6.00 15.95 -9.17
N HIS A 2 -6.34 15.38 -8.03
CA HIS A 2 -5.38 14.71 -7.14
C HIS A 2 -5.79 13.26 -6.94
N VAL A 3 -4.83 12.34 -6.96
CA VAL A 3 -5.09 10.91 -6.75
C VAL A 3 -4.24 10.43 -5.58
N LEU A 4 -4.86 9.69 -4.65
CA LEU A 4 -4.21 9.03 -3.54
C LEU A 4 -4.40 7.52 -3.70
N LEU A 5 -3.31 6.78 -3.92
CA LEU A 5 -3.36 5.31 -3.91
C LEU A 5 -2.87 4.80 -2.56
N ILE A 6 -3.77 4.13 -1.82
CA ILE A 6 -3.46 3.43 -0.58
C ILE A 6 -3.37 1.94 -0.86
N PHE A 7 -2.21 1.34 -0.58
CA PHE A 7 -2.05 -0.10 -0.63
C PHE A 7 -1.79 -0.65 0.77
N ILE A 8 -2.58 -1.67 1.13
CA ILE A 8 -2.53 -2.35 2.42
C ILE A 8 -2.18 -3.82 2.16
N ASP A 9 -0.98 -4.21 2.58
CA ASP A 9 -0.48 -5.58 2.39
C ASP A 9 -1.17 -6.56 3.35
N GLY A 10 -1.42 -7.79 2.91
CA GLY A 10 -2.02 -8.86 3.72
C GLY A 10 -3.51 -8.71 4.02
N VAL A 11 -4.23 -7.85 3.29
CA VAL A 11 -5.67 -7.64 3.45
C VAL A 11 -6.42 -8.22 2.26
N GLY A 12 -7.41 -9.07 2.53
CA GLY A 12 -8.29 -9.65 1.52
C GLY A 12 -9.76 -9.64 1.96
N LEU A 13 -10.66 -9.90 1.01
CA LEU A 13 -12.09 -10.01 1.27
C LEU A 13 -12.41 -11.41 1.81
N GLY A 14 -12.56 -11.51 3.13
CA GLY A 14 -12.92 -12.73 3.85
C GLY A 14 -14.43 -12.96 3.92
N GLU A 15 -14.83 -14.06 4.55
CA GLU A 15 -16.24 -14.40 4.80
C GLU A 15 -16.94 -13.35 5.67
N ASN A 16 -18.26 -13.23 5.53
CA ASN A 16 -19.06 -12.36 6.40
C ASN A 16 -19.31 -13.04 7.77
N ASN A 17 -18.23 -13.28 8.51
CA ASN A 17 -18.23 -13.94 9.80
C ASN A 17 -17.44 -13.10 10.82
N SER A 18 -18.14 -12.55 11.82
CA SER A 18 -17.57 -11.65 12.82
C SER A 18 -16.57 -12.34 13.78
N ALA A 19 -16.55 -13.67 13.84
CA ALA A 19 -15.58 -14.41 14.66
C ALA A 19 -14.17 -14.40 14.05
N VAL A 20 -14.05 -14.32 12.72
CA VAL A 20 -12.78 -14.52 11.98
C VAL A 20 -12.43 -13.38 11.03
N ASN A 21 -13.39 -12.57 10.61
CA ASN A 21 -13.18 -11.45 9.69
C ASN A 21 -13.34 -10.10 10.42
N PRO A 22 -12.25 -9.34 10.62
CA PRO A 22 -12.31 -8.01 11.23
C PRO A 22 -13.24 -7.03 10.50
N PHE A 23 -13.38 -7.15 9.18
CA PHE A 23 -14.28 -6.29 8.40
C PHE A 23 -15.76 -6.64 8.55
N ALA A 24 -16.07 -7.86 9.00
CA ALA A 24 -17.42 -8.25 9.39
C ALA A 24 -17.70 -7.92 10.87
N ARG A 25 -16.67 -7.98 11.73
CA ARG A 25 -16.78 -7.73 13.17
C ARG A 25 -16.94 -6.25 13.51
N TYR A 26 -16.16 -5.38 12.87
CA TYR A 26 -16.11 -3.97 13.21
C TYR A 26 -16.80 -3.12 12.15
N SER A 27 -17.70 -2.24 12.59
CA SER A 27 -18.38 -1.32 11.69
C SER A 27 -17.40 -0.33 11.07
N MET A 28 -17.52 -0.13 9.76
CA MET A 28 -16.74 0.85 9.00
C MET A 28 -17.68 1.78 8.23
N PRO A 29 -18.20 2.85 8.88
CA PRO A 29 -19.28 3.66 8.33
C PRO A 29 -18.97 4.28 6.97
N LEU A 30 -17.72 4.65 6.72
CA LEU A 30 -17.29 5.20 5.43
C LEU A 30 -17.46 4.17 4.30
N PHE A 31 -16.98 2.93 4.50
CA PHE A 31 -17.09 1.88 3.49
C PHE A 31 -18.54 1.41 3.33
N GLN A 32 -19.30 1.33 4.41
CA GLN A 32 -20.73 1.00 4.34
C GLN A 32 -21.51 2.06 3.55
N LYS A 33 -21.21 3.35 3.76
CA LYS A 33 -21.83 4.43 2.99
C LYS A 33 -21.46 4.40 1.51
N ILE A 34 -20.20 4.07 1.19
CA ILE A 34 -19.70 4.09 -0.20
C ILE A 34 -20.05 2.80 -0.97
N PHE A 35 -20.15 1.66 -0.30
CA PHE A 35 -20.32 0.36 -0.96
C PHE A 35 -21.60 -0.39 -0.55
N GLY A 36 -22.40 0.18 0.36
CA GLY A 36 -23.67 -0.43 0.81
C GLY A 36 -23.50 -1.57 1.82
N GLY A 37 -22.28 -1.88 2.28
CA GLY A 37 -22.06 -2.98 3.22
C GLY A 37 -20.64 -3.14 3.73
N SER A 38 -20.44 -4.19 4.54
CA SER A 38 -19.12 -4.57 5.08
C SER A 38 -18.23 -5.18 3.99
N LEU A 39 -16.93 -4.86 4.00
CA LEU A 39 -15.93 -5.34 3.04
C LEU A 39 -15.67 -6.85 3.21
N THR A 40 -16.56 -7.65 2.62
CA THR A 40 -16.59 -9.11 2.72
C THR A 40 -16.69 -9.70 1.32
N ARG A 41 -16.37 -10.98 1.18
CA ARG A 41 -16.45 -11.71 -0.09
C ARG A 41 -17.86 -11.69 -0.68
N SER A 42 -18.88 -11.81 0.17
CA SER A 42 -20.29 -11.82 -0.22
C SER A 42 -20.81 -10.47 -0.69
N LEU A 43 -20.15 -9.36 -0.37
CA LEU A 43 -20.53 -8.03 -0.88
C LEU A 43 -20.39 -7.96 -2.40
N GLY A 44 -19.42 -8.68 -2.96
CA GLY A 44 -19.21 -8.76 -4.40
C GLY A 44 -18.78 -7.43 -5.02
N LYS A 45 -19.08 -7.28 -6.31
CA LYS A 45 -18.74 -6.10 -7.11
C LYS A 45 -19.78 -5.01 -6.87
N VAL A 46 -19.33 -3.80 -6.55
CA VAL A 46 -20.19 -2.62 -6.38
C VAL A 46 -19.71 -1.51 -7.31
N ILE A 47 -20.61 -0.93 -8.10
CA ILE A 47 -20.35 0.25 -8.92
C ILE A 47 -21.46 1.26 -8.64
N GLN A 48 -21.10 2.41 -8.09
CA GLN A 48 -22.02 3.52 -7.88
C GLN A 48 -21.30 4.86 -8.03
N SER A 49 -22.05 5.96 -8.12
CA SER A 49 -21.50 7.30 -8.34
C SER A 49 -20.46 7.72 -7.30
N GLY A 50 -20.61 7.24 -6.05
CA GLY A 50 -19.71 7.56 -4.94
C GLY A 50 -18.46 6.67 -4.82
N GLY A 51 -18.34 5.59 -5.61
CA GLY A 51 -17.20 4.68 -5.54
C GLY A 51 -17.42 3.32 -6.19
N CYS A 52 -16.32 2.59 -6.38
CA CYS A 52 -16.36 1.22 -6.89
C CYS A 52 -15.58 0.26 -5.99
N LEU A 53 -16.12 -0.94 -5.84
CA LEU A 53 -15.46 -2.10 -5.23
C LEU A 53 -15.38 -3.19 -6.29
N VAL A 54 -14.16 -3.59 -6.63
CA VAL A 54 -13.90 -4.66 -7.60
C VAL A 54 -13.14 -5.76 -6.88
N PRO A 55 -13.82 -6.83 -6.42
CA PRO A 55 -13.14 -8.03 -5.94
C PRO A 55 -12.20 -8.53 -7.03
N THR A 56 -10.94 -8.73 -6.67
CA THR A 56 -9.90 -9.14 -7.61
C THR A 56 -9.28 -10.44 -7.13
N ASP A 57 -9.17 -11.42 -8.02
CA ASP A 57 -8.50 -12.68 -7.72
C ASP A 57 -6.99 -12.46 -7.67
N ALA A 58 -6.41 -12.69 -6.49
CA ALA A 58 -4.97 -12.62 -6.28
C ALA A 58 -4.22 -13.79 -6.94
N GLY A 59 -4.92 -14.86 -7.33
CA GLY A 59 -4.38 -15.97 -8.10
C GLY A 59 -3.90 -15.55 -9.49
N LEU A 60 -4.47 -14.47 -10.06
CA LEU A 60 -4.10 -13.95 -11.38
C LEU A 60 -4.17 -15.01 -12.49
N GLY A 61 -4.99 -16.05 -12.33
CA GLY A 61 -5.07 -17.20 -13.25
C GLY A 61 -3.79 -18.05 -13.30
N VAL A 62 -2.92 -17.96 -12.30
CA VAL A 62 -1.66 -18.73 -12.21
C VAL A 62 -1.71 -19.64 -10.99
N THR A 63 -1.36 -20.90 -11.18
CA THR A 63 -1.35 -21.92 -10.13
C THR A 63 -0.38 -21.58 -8.99
N GLY A 64 -0.73 -22.03 -7.78
CA GLY A 64 0.07 -21.82 -6.57
C GLY A 64 -0.44 -20.69 -5.69
N LEU A 65 0.18 -20.51 -4.52
CA LEU A 65 -0.21 -19.49 -3.57
C LEU A 65 0.16 -18.09 -4.08
N PRO A 66 -0.77 -17.12 -4.12
CA PRO A 66 -0.47 -15.74 -4.45
C PRO A 66 0.68 -15.17 -3.61
N GLN A 67 1.63 -14.52 -4.26
CA GLN A 67 2.80 -13.95 -3.60
C GLN A 67 2.97 -12.45 -3.83
N SER A 68 3.60 -11.78 -2.86
CA SER A 68 3.68 -10.33 -2.83
C SER A 68 4.54 -9.71 -3.94
N ALA A 69 5.64 -10.31 -4.37
CA ALA A 69 6.50 -9.70 -5.37
C ALA A 69 5.83 -9.69 -6.77
N SER A 70 5.26 -10.81 -7.20
CA SER A 70 4.49 -10.88 -8.46
C SER A 70 3.17 -10.11 -8.37
N GLY A 71 2.46 -10.19 -7.25
CA GLY A 71 1.20 -9.46 -7.05
C GLY A 71 1.38 -7.93 -7.07
N GLN A 72 2.35 -7.40 -6.34
CA GLN A 72 2.64 -5.96 -6.33
C GLN A 72 3.20 -5.48 -7.67
N THR A 73 4.05 -6.27 -8.33
CA THR A 73 4.51 -5.92 -9.68
C THR A 73 3.33 -5.81 -10.64
N THR A 74 2.37 -6.73 -10.55
CA THR A 74 1.13 -6.67 -11.34
C THR A 74 0.33 -5.41 -11.05
N LEU A 75 0.12 -5.10 -9.76
CA LEU A 75 -0.60 -3.91 -9.34
C LEU A 75 0.03 -2.61 -9.89
N PHE A 76 1.35 -2.49 -9.83
CA PHE A 76 2.03 -1.25 -10.19
C PHE A 76 2.35 -1.09 -11.67
N THR A 77 2.26 -2.17 -12.46
CA THR A 77 2.55 -2.13 -13.91
C THR A 77 1.30 -2.32 -14.78
N GLY A 78 0.25 -2.91 -14.21
CA GLY A 78 -0.92 -3.40 -14.96
C GLY A 78 -0.65 -4.67 -15.78
N ILE A 79 0.55 -5.27 -15.67
CA ILE A 79 0.96 -6.47 -16.40
C ILE A 79 0.87 -7.67 -15.45
N ASN A 80 0.22 -8.76 -15.85
CA ASN A 80 0.17 -9.99 -15.04
C ASN A 80 1.58 -10.61 -14.89
N ALA A 81 2.28 -10.21 -13.84
CA ALA A 81 3.66 -10.57 -13.59
C ALA A 81 3.82 -12.02 -13.16
N ALA A 82 2.82 -12.60 -12.47
CA ALA A 82 2.82 -14.03 -12.16
C ALA A 82 2.81 -14.86 -13.45
N ARG A 83 2.01 -14.44 -14.45
CA ARG A 83 1.97 -15.09 -15.76
C ARG A 83 3.27 -14.92 -16.54
N VAL A 84 3.87 -13.72 -16.52
CA VAL A 84 5.18 -13.48 -17.16
C VAL A 84 6.27 -14.38 -16.55
N MET A 85 6.22 -14.61 -15.24
CA MET A 85 7.18 -15.49 -14.55
C MET A 85 6.83 -16.98 -14.65
N GLY A 86 5.64 -17.32 -15.15
CA GLY A 86 5.08 -18.69 -15.10
C GLY A 86 4.74 -19.19 -13.69
N MET A 87 4.93 -18.38 -12.65
CA MET A 87 4.70 -18.72 -11.25
C MET A 87 4.56 -17.48 -10.37
N HIS A 88 4.03 -17.66 -9.16
CA HIS A 88 4.05 -16.63 -8.13
C HIS A 88 5.43 -16.47 -7.51
N VAL A 89 5.91 -15.22 -7.39
CA VAL A 89 7.24 -14.90 -6.85
C VAL A 89 7.11 -14.26 -5.48
N HIS A 90 7.76 -14.85 -4.49
CA HIS A 90 7.72 -14.42 -3.09
C HIS A 90 8.81 -13.40 -2.73
N ALA A 91 8.57 -12.69 -1.63
CA ALA A 91 9.48 -11.71 -1.02
C ALA A 91 9.83 -10.50 -1.90
N PHE A 92 10.90 -10.60 -2.71
CA PHE A 92 11.49 -9.47 -3.42
C PHE A 92 11.53 -9.71 -4.92
N PRO A 93 11.28 -8.67 -5.75
CA PRO A 93 11.47 -8.76 -7.20
C PRO A 93 12.88 -9.24 -7.56
N GLY A 94 12.94 -10.23 -8.46
CA GLY A 94 14.16 -10.58 -9.18
C GLY A 94 14.43 -9.61 -10.35
N PRO A 95 15.51 -9.84 -11.12
CA PRO A 95 15.88 -8.97 -12.25
C PRO A 95 14.73 -8.74 -13.24
N ARG A 96 14.06 -9.82 -13.66
CA ARG A 96 12.96 -9.73 -14.63
C ARG A 96 11.76 -8.92 -14.14
N LEU A 97 11.40 -9.04 -12.87
CA LEU A 97 10.32 -8.24 -12.29
C LEU A 97 10.74 -6.77 -12.10
N ALA A 98 12.01 -6.52 -11.79
CA ALA A 98 12.54 -5.17 -11.70
C ALA A 98 12.55 -4.46 -13.06
N GLU A 99 12.89 -5.17 -14.15
CA GLU A 99 12.77 -4.69 -15.53
C GLU A 99 11.34 -4.29 -15.86
N LEU A 100 10.36 -5.15 -15.58
CA LEU A 100 8.94 -4.83 -15.81
C LEU A 100 8.52 -3.56 -15.06
N ILE A 101 8.95 -3.39 -13.81
CA ILE A 101 8.67 -2.17 -13.03
C ILE A 101 9.34 -0.96 -13.68
N ALA A 102 10.59 -1.08 -14.11
CA ALA A 102 11.34 0.00 -14.74
C ALA A 102 10.74 0.44 -16.09
N GLU A 103 10.15 -0.48 -16.84
CA GLU A 103 9.51 -0.22 -18.13
C GLU A 103 8.08 0.33 -17.97
N ALA A 104 7.29 -0.31 -17.12
CA ALA A 104 5.84 -0.13 -17.07
C ALA A 104 5.29 0.44 -15.75
N GLY A 105 6.15 0.80 -14.80
CA GLY A 105 5.76 1.31 -13.50
C GLY A 105 4.84 2.53 -13.58
N ILE A 106 3.77 2.52 -12.78
CA ILE A 106 2.72 3.56 -12.79
C ILE A 106 3.28 4.96 -12.56
N MET A 107 4.24 5.14 -11.64
CA MET A 107 4.85 6.44 -11.37
C MET A 107 5.59 7.00 -12.59
N LYS A 108 6.37 6.16 -13.28
CA LYS A 108 7.07 6.54 -14.51
C LYS A 108 6.09 6.94 -15.61
N ARG A 109 5.01 6.16 -15.79
CA ARG A 109 3.96 6.45 -16.78
C ARG A 109 3.17 7.73 -16.48
N LEU A 110 3.01 8.08 -15.21
CA LEU A 110 2.37 9.32 -14.76
C LEU A 110 3.30 10.53 -14.97
N LEU A 111 4.59 10.40 -14.64
CA LEU A 111 5.59 11.44 -14.94
C LEU A 111 5.67 11.74 -16.43
N ALA A 112 5.68 10.71 -17.28
CA ALA A 112 5.68 10.86 -18.73
C ALA A 112 4.43 11.59 -19.28
N ARG A 113 3.36 11.69 -18.48
CA ARG A 113 2.13 12.43 -18.79
C ARG A 113 2.06 13.81 -18.13
N GLY A 114 3.16 14.28 -17.53
CA GLY A 114 3.24 15.58 -16.88
C GLY A 114 2.67 15.63 -15.46
N PHE A 115 2.29 14.49 -14.86
CA PHE A 115 1.84 14.46 -13.48
C PHE A 115 3.02 14.47 -12.51
N GLN A 116 2.83 15.14 -11.37
CA GLN A 116 3.74 15.00 -10.24
C GLN A 116 3.42 13.72 -9.47
N VAL A 117 4.46 12.96 -9.11
CA VAL A 117 4.33 11.71 -8.35
C VAL A 117 5.22 11.74 -7.11
N THR A 118 4.78 11.09 -6.04
CA THR A 118 5.61 10.94 -4.84
C THR A 118 5.19 9.74 -4.00
N SER A 119 6.04 9.26 -3.09
CA SER A 119 5.75 8.13 -2.18
C SER A 119 5.87 8.49 -0.71
N ALA A 120 4.82 8.30 0.07
CA ALA A 120 4.83 8.62 1.50
C ALA A 120 5.56 7.61 2.39
N ASN A 121 6.14 6.54 1.83
CA ASN A 121 6.90 5.56 2.61
C ASN A 121 8.15 6.18 3.24
N MET A 122 8.33 5.91 4.54
CA MET A 122 9.55 6.27 5.25
C MET A 122 10.53 5.09 5.29
N TYR A 123 11.77 5.36 4.96
CA TYR A 123 12.89 4.40 4.97
C TYR A 123 13.88 4.76 6.07
N ALA A 124 14.60 3.74 6.56
CA ALA A 124 15.73 3.97 7.47
C ALA A 124 16.81 4.82 6.76
N PRO A 125 17.49 5.74 7.45
CA PRO A 125 18.53 6.57 6.84
C PRO A 125 19.63 5.78 6.12
N ASP A 126 20.00 4.60 6.64
CA ASP A 126 21.04 3.74 6.04
C ASP A 126 20.52 2.82 4.92
N TYR A 127 19.24 2.92 4.53
CA TYR A 127 18.58 1.90 3.72
C TYR A 127 19.33 1.62 2.41
N MET A 128 19.79 2.68 1.72
CA MET A 128 20.54 2.55 0.47
C MET A 128 21.91 1.89 0.70
N ASN A 129 22.59 2.20 1.81
CA ASN A 129 23.86 1.57 2.18
C ASN A 129 23.68 0.08 2.45
N LEU A 130 22.60 -0.30 3.14
CA LEU A 130 22.28 -1.71 3.37
C LEU A 130 21.97 -2.45 2.07
N VAL A 131 21.34 -1.80 1.09
CA VAL A 131 21.12 -2.40 -0.23
C VAL A 131 22.42 -2.55 -1.00
N ALA A 132 23.27 -1.52 -1.01
CA ALA A 132 24.60 -1.56 -1.65
C ALA A 132 25.49 -2.67 -1.03
N ALA A 133 25.44 -2.84 0.29
CA ALA A 133 26.11 -3.91 1.02
C ALA A 133 25.43 -5.29 0.88
N ARG A 134 24.41 -5.43 0.03
CA ARG A 134 23.61 -6.66 -0.18
C ARG A 134 22.93 -7.21 1.08
N LYS A 135 22.79 -6.39 2.13
CA LYS A 135 22.10 -6.73 3.38
C LYS A 135 20.58 -6.52 3.28
N ARG A 136 20.11 -5.82 2.25
CA ARG A 136 18.68 -5.62 1.94
C ARG A 136 18.43 -5.67 0.43
N ARG A 137 17.19 -6.01 0.06
CA ARG A 137 16.71 -5.95 -1.32
C ARG A 137 15.58 -4.92 -1.44
N HIS A 138 15.44 -4.34 -2.62
CA HIS A 138 14.31 -3.46 -2.91
C HIS A 138 13.01 -4.26 -3.02
N ALA A 139 11.96 -3.79 -2.34
CA ALA A 139 10.62 -4.27 -2.57
C ALA A 139 10.06 -3.69 -3.88
N ALA A 140 9.01 -4.29 -4.44
CA ALA A 140 8.35 -3.77 -5.64
C ALA A 140 7.94 -2.30 -5.49
N THR A 141 7.40 -1.93 -4.33
CA THR A 141 7.05 -0.54 -3.99
C THR A 141 8.24 0.41 -4.01
N THR A 142 9.40 -0.01 -3.53
CA THR A 142 10.64 0.79 -3.58
C THR A 142 11.12 0.95 -5.01
N LEU A 143 11.09 -0.13 -5.81
CA LEU A 143 11.51 -0.08 -7.21
C LEU A 143 10.63 0.87 -8.03
N VAL A 144 9.32 0.90 -7.80
CA VAL A 144 8.40 1.82 -8.48
C VAL A 144 8.77 3.29 -8.26
N VAL A 145 9.27 3.63 -7.07
CA VAL A 145 9.71 4.98 -6.73
C VAL A 145 11.07 5.28 -7.37
N LEU A 146 12.05 4.40 -7.17
CA LEU A 146 13.41 4.59 -7.67
C LEU A 146 13.48 4.63 -9.20
N THR A 147 12.77 3.74 -9.88
CA THR A 147 12.74 3.68 -11.36
C THR A 147 12.01 4.86 -11.99
N ALA A 148 11.20 5.59 -11.21
CA ALA A 148 10.59 6.86 -11.59
C ALA A 148 11.49 8.07 -11.27
N GLY A 149 12.75 7.85 -10.85
CA GLY A 149 13.69 8.90 -10.50
C GLY A 149 13.32 9.68 -9.23
N GLN A 150 12.41 9.15 -8.41
CA GLN A 150 11.97 9.81 -7.19
C GLN A 150 12.86 9.43 -6.00
N PRO A 151 13.17 10.38 -5.11
CA PRO A 151 13.94 10.09 -3.91
C PRO A 151 13.13 9.25 -2.92
N LEU A 152 13.82 8.38 -2.17
CA LEU A 152 13.24 7.72 -1.01
C LEU A 152 13.24 8.67 0.18
N ARG A 153 12.11 8.76 0.89
CA ARG A 153 12.04 9.56 2.11
C ARG A 153 12.72 8.83 3.25
N SER A 154 13.64 9.50 3.93
CA SER A 154 14.23 9.04 5.18
C SER A 154 14.05 10.10 6.26
N SER A 155 14.14 9.70 7.53
CA SER A 155 14.05 10.66 8.64
C SER A 155 15.14 11.74 8.60
N GLY A 156 16.29 11.47 7.97
CA GLY A 156 17.35 12.46 7.74
C GLY A 156 17.00 13.50 6.68
N ILE A 157 16.32 13.10 5.59
CA ILE A 157 15.93 13.98 4.46
C ILE A 157 14.64 14.77 4.77
N CYS A 158 13.73 14.19 5.55
CA CYS A 158 12.44 14.83 5.87
C CYS A 158 12.58 16.07 6.79
N LEU A 159 13.72 16.23 7.46
CA LEU A 159 14.00 17.39 8.31
C LEU A 159 14.51 18.59 7.52
N THR A 160 15.07 18.38 6.32
CA THR A 160 15.66 19.43 5.49
C THR A 160 14.71 19.92 4.39
N GLU A 161 13.90 19.04 3.80
CA GLU A 161 12.90 19.45 2.82
C GLU A 161 11.54 19.76 3.48
N LYS A 162 11.21 21.04 3.66
CA LYS A 162 9.83 21.52 3.94
C LYS A 162 8.90 21.33 2.73
N ARG A 163 8.95 20.19 2.05
CA ARG A 163 8.03 19.88 0.95
C ARG A 163 6.78 19.19 1.51
N TYR A 164 5.78 20.04 1.69
CA TYR A 164 4.44 19.82 2.21
C TYR A 164 3.83 18.45 1.84
N ILE A 165 3.64 17.59 2.84
CA ILE A 165 2.60 16.57 2.84
C ILE A 165 1.73 16.80 4.07
N ARG A 166 0.49 17.22 3.83
CA ARG A 166 -0.58 17.23 4.82
C ARG A 166 -1.06 15.78 4.97
N ILE A 167 -0.42 15.01 5.86
CA ILE A 167 -0.91 13.67 6.21
C ILE A 167 -2.28 13.86 6.88
N LEU A 168 -3.33 13.36 6.24
CA LEU A 168 -4.69 13.42 6.79
C LEU A 168 -4.69 12.80 8.18
N ARG A 169 -5.06 13.61 9.17
CA ARG A 169 -5.24 13.21 10.56
C ARG A 169 -6.44 12.26 10.63
N MET A 170 -6.24 10.96 10.40
CA MET A 170 -7.20 9.97 10.88
C MET A 170 -7.18 10.07 12.40
N LYS A 171 -8.26 10.56 13.01
CA LYS A 171 -8.49 10.42 14.45
C LYS A 171 -8.55 8.91 14.74
N CYS A 172 -7.41 8.31 15.08
CA CYS A 172 -7.36 6.99 15.69
C CYS A 172 -7.97 7.10 17.08
N CYS A 173 -9.29 6.99 17.18
CA CYS A 173 -9.98 6.91 18.45
C CYS A 173 -9.54 5.61 19.17
N ASN A 174 -8.89 5.78 20.32
CA ASN A 174 -8.75 4.84 21.44
C ASN A 174 -8.41 3.36 21.16
N TYR A 175 -7.32 3.07 20.44
CA TYR A 175 -6.72 1.73 20.45
C TYR A 175 -5.31 1.74 21.11
N PRO A 176 -5.09 1.01 22.22
CA PRO A 176 -3.81 1.01 22.97
C PRO A 176 -2.59 0.60 22.14
N VAL A 177 -2.77 -0.23 21.12
CA VAL A 177 -1.71 -0.76 20.24
C VAL A 177 -1.01 0.35 19.43
N LEU A 178 -1.68 1.48 19.18
CA LEU A 178 -1.12 2.59 18.40
C LEU A 178 -0.40 3.65 19.25
N LYS A 179 -0.45 3.57 20.59
CA LYS A 179 0.27 4.50 21.49
C LYS A 179 1.80 4.41 21.34
N LYS A 180 2.34 3.30 20.85
CA LYS A 180 3.78 3.12 20.63
C LYS A 180 4.31 3.85 19.39
N TYR A 181 3.43 4.32 18.50
CA TYR A 181 3.79 5.04 17.25
C TYR A 181 3.58 6.57 17.35
N ARG A 182 3.52 7.11 18.57
CA ARG A 182 3.21 8.52 18.89
C ARG A 182 4.32 9.53 18.55
N LEU A 183 5.25 9.19 17.66
CA LEU A 183 6.34 10.09 17.28
C LEU A 183 5.99 10.86 16.00
N PHE A 184 5.87 12.18 16.20
CA PHE A 184 5.88 13.25 15.21
C PHE A 184 4.59 13.54 14.43
N LEU A 185 3.66 14.22 15.11
CA LEU A 185 2.69 15.12 14.48
C LEU A 185 2.51 16.37 15.36
N ARG A 186 3.38 17.39 15.21
CA ARG A 186 3.14 18.73 15.77
C ARG A 186 2.22 19.50 14.82
N SER A 187 1.21 20.14 15.41
CA SER A 187 0.23 21.01 14.75
C SER A 187 0.86 22.30 14.23
N TRP A 188 0.30 22.85 13.15
CA TRP A 188 0.38 24.28 12.86
C TRP A 188 -1.03 24.86 12.73
N GLN A 189 -1.30 25.90 13.50
CA GLN A 189 -2.39 26.85 13.28
C GLN A 189 -1.80 27.98 12.42
N GLY A 190 -2.36 28.19 11.23
CA GLY A 190 -1.97 29.32 10.40
C GLY A 190 -2.68 29.30 9.06
N ASN A 191 -3.24 30.45 8.71
CA ASN A 191 -3.91 30.72 7.45
C ASN A 191 -2.84 30.85 6.36
N GLY A 192 -2.81 29.90 5.43
CA GLY A 192 -1.86 29.89 4.31
C GLY A 192 -2.44 29.11 3.14
N CYS A 193 -2.98 29.86 2.19
CA CYS A 193 -3.49 29.44 0.90
C CYS A 193 -2.37 28.80 0.05
N TRP A 194 -2.50 27.56 -0.42
CA TRP A 194 -1.75 27.07 -1.60
C TRP A 194 -2.51 25.97 -2.36
N SER A 195 -3.04 26.39 -3.50
CA SER A 195 -3.46 25.61 -4.66
C SER A 195 -2.24 25.33 -5.54
N LEU A 196 -1.98 24.06 -5.86
CA LEU A 196 -1.17 23.69 -7.03
C LEU A 196 -1.90 22.57 -7.78
N PRO A 197 -2.29 22.77 -9.06
CA PRO A 197 -3.09 21.80 -9.80
C PRO A 197 -2.26 20.56 -10.20
N GLY A 198 -2.74 19.35 -9.88
CA GLY A 198 -2.37 18.12 -10.61
C GLY A 198 -1.49 17.07 -9.92
N SER A 199 -1.29 17.10 -8.60
CA SER A 199 -0.39 16.14 -7.92
C SER A 199 -1.03 14.78 -7.61
N ILE A 200 -0.34 13.67 -7.90
CA ILE A 200 -0.72 12.30 -7.50
C ILE A 200 0.24 11.81 -6.40
N ILE A 201 -0.30 11.33 -5.29
CA ILE A 201 0.47 10.84 -4.14
C ILE A 201 0.22 9.34 -3.99
N LEU A 202 1.29 8.54 -4.08
CA LEU A 202 1.23 7.13 -3.68
C LEU A 202 1.51 7.03 -2.19
N LEU A 203 0.60 6.43 -1.43
CA LEU A 203 0.76 6.22 0.00
C LEU A 203 0.68 4.72 0.27
N TYR A 204 1.84 4.09 0.42
CA TYR A 204 1.89 2.69 0.85
C TYR A 204 1.89 2.67 2.39
N LEU A 205 0.99 1.90 2.98
CA LEU A 205 0.90 1.78 4.44
C LEU A 205 1.11 0.32 4.82
N ASN A 206 2.31 0.03 5.32
CA ASN A 206 2.65 -1.28 5.81
C ASN A 206 2.34 -1.40 7.30
N ILE A 207 1.05 -1.50 7.65
CA ILE A 207 0.62 -1.45 9.05
C ILE A 207 0.90 -2.78 9.79
N PHE A 208 1.12 -3.89 9.09
CA PHE A 208 1.06 -5.23 9.72
C PHE A 208 2.25 -6.20 9.51
N LYS A 209 3.40 -5.78 8.95
CA LYS A 209 4.53 -6.72 8.73
C LYS A 209 5.20 -7.29 9.98
N ARG A 210 4.78 -6.93 11.21
CA ARG A 210 5.31 -7.51 12.46
C ARG A 210 4.38 -8.50 13.18
N THR A 211 3.20 -8.80 12.64
CA THR A 211 2.28 -9.83 13.19
C THR A 211 2.07 -10.99 12.21
N GLY A 212 3.10 -11.32 11.44
CA GLY A 212 3.12 -12.47 10.53
C GLY A 212 3.19 -13.80 11.29
N ALA A 213 2.14 -14.14 12.04
CA ALA A 213 1.85 -15.48 12.54
C ALA A 213 0.48 -15.58 13.25
N ALA A 214 -0.61 -14.96 12.78
CA ALA A 214 -1.93 -15.23 13.37
C ALA A 214 -3.09 -14.66 12.55
N ILE A 215 -3.54 -15.36 11.51
CA ILE A 215 -4.95 -15.27 11.08
C ILE A 215 -5.59 -16.67 10.95
N ASN A 216 -4.80 -17.76 10.80
CA ASN A 216 -5.33 -19.14 10.73
C ASN A 216 -4.99 -20.04 11.94
N ARG A 217 -4.60 -19.50 13.10
CA ARG A 217 -4.21 -20.31 14.29
C ARG A 217 -4.86 -19.93 15.63
N ILE A 218 -5.90 -19.11 15.64
CA ILE A 218 -6.63 -18.73 16.87
C ILE A 218 -7.85 -19.66 17.14
N GLY A 219 -8.11 -20.65 16.26
CA GLY A 219 -9.27 -21.54 16.38
C GLY A 219 -9.05 -22.91 17.05
N SER A 220 -7.85 -23.26 17.52
CA SER A 220 -7.55 -24.66 17.95
C SER A 220 -6.89 -24.84 19.32
N ARG A 221 -6.98 -23.86 20.22
CA ARG A 221 -6.57 -24.05 21.64
C ARG A 221 -7.48 -23.28 22.59
N LEU A 222 -8.75 -23.68 22.62
CA LEU A 222 -9.65 -23.54 23.77
C LEU A 222 -10.56 -24.77 23.78
N LYS A 223 -10.01 -25.88 24.27
CA LYS A 223 -10.72 -26.97 24.94
C LYS A 223 -9.92 -27.25 26.21
#